data_AF-A0A3N1NTE7-F1
#
_entry.id   AF-A0A3N1NTE7-F1
#
_cell.length_a   1.000
_cell.length_b   1.000
_cell.length_c   1.000
_cell.angle_alpha   90.00
_cell.angle_beta   90.00
_cell.angle_gamma   90.00
#
_symmetry.space_group_name_H-M   'P 1'
#
loop_
_entity.id
_entity.type
_entity.pdbx_description
1 polymer ?
#
loop_
_entity_poly.entity_id
_entity_poly.type
_entity_poly.pdbx_seq_one_letter_code
_entity_poly.pdbx_strand_id
1 'polypeptide(L)'
;MVRHPLIDDVVGPAIVVESASPVVWLTDALASLLRRSADAGRMVVLRTGRESAITPALRHALGAYGAAWAVADFDGTLRDGRTGAAASGIEDFVHRGPELVGTPSPEHPVAADSVRQISIDLTLRHHAERAVDMGSAIEALCHTVGTCPTRWGTAEPLTVPWDRWVVTQYAKHEAPGVSTSYAVGEGFSATMTAHLVGGVVVETMSAVLTVPEENTDPELANRLFDAVQQVADQVVPVFGVVMQRRGDADHLIRAVSHGEPSPLAVVVGPEASEFLDRDGVWPPPRTTTATFGTRSGAGDRSGAGDRSGAGDTGTAESDVVDGGMIVRFEDGWEALESFLDRIDEDRFLQLVGGAPLDPAHDEGTLDGHVRDNRVAGGQGAA
;
A
#
# COMPACT_ATOMS: atom_id res chain seq x y z
N MET A 1 29.90 5.07 -13.75
CA MET A 1 30.35 4.99 -12.35
C MET A 1 29.60 6.05 -11.56
N VAL A 2 28.70 5.65 -10.67
CA VAL A 2 28.02 6.59 -9.76
C VAL A 2 29.07 7.08 -8.76
N ARG A 3 29.30 8.39 -8.70
CA ARG A 3 30.15 9.01 -7.68
C ARG A 3 29.24 9.69 -6.67
N HIS A 4 29.31 9.26 -5.42
CA HIS A 4 28.51 9.81 -4.35
C HIS A 4 29.29 9.71 -3.03
N PRO A 5 29.26 10.75 -2.16
CA PRO A 5 29.99 10.73 -0.87
C PRO A 5 29.46 9.72 0.16
N LEU A 6 28.36 9.04 -0.12
CA LEU A 6 27.75 8.05 0.80
C LEU A 6 28.12 6.62 0.42
N ILE A 7 28.98 6.42 -0.58
CA ILE A 7 29.40 5.08 -1.00
C ILE A 7 30.54 4.68 -0.09
N ASP A 8 30.32 3.64 0.71
CA ASP A 8 31.34 3.06 1.58
C ASP A 8 32.08 1.91 0.88
N ASP A 9 31.35 1.11 0.09
CA ASP A 9 31.93 -0.01 -0.66
C ASP A 9 31.16 -0.33 -1.97
N VAL A 10 31.76 -1.13 -2.83
CA VAL A 10 31.18 -1.63 -4.09
C VAL A 10 31.44 -3.13 -4.22
N VAL A 11 30.35 -3.91 -4.18
CA VAL A 11 30.38 -5.36 -4.32
C VAL A 11 29.69 -5.75 -5.62
N GLY A 12 30.47 -6.01 -6.68
CA GLY A 12 29.92 -6.27 -8.01
C GLY A 12 29.07 -5.09 -8.53
N PRO A 13 27.77 -5.30 -8.86
CA PRO A 13 26.86 -4.21 -9.24
C PRO A 13 26.24 -3.48 -8.04
N ALA A 14 26.41 -3.98 -6.81
CA ALA A 14 25.89 -3.35 -5.59
C ALA A 14 26.77 -2.17 -5.15
N ILE A 15 26.10 -1.12 -4.67
CA ILE A 15 26.68 0.03 -3.98
C ILE A 15 26.27 -0.11 -2.51
N VAL A 16 27.25 -0.28 -1.63
CA VAL A 16 27.00 -0.45 -0.20
C VAL A 16 27.09 0.89 0.51
N VAL A 17 26.09 1.17 1.34
CA VAL A 17 26.01 2.34 2.21
C VAL A 17 25.89 1.84 3.64
N GLU A 18 26.84 2.16 4.49
CA GLU A 18 26.82 1.76 5.90
C GLU A 18 26.29 2.90 6.77
N SER A 19 25.38 2.57 7.69
CA SER A 19 24.91 3.50 8.69
C SER A 19 24.93 2.88 10.08
N ALA A 20 25.62 3.56 10.99
CA ALA A 20 25.62 3.27 12.42
C ALA A 20 24.61 4.15 13.19
N SER A 21 23.76 4.91 12.50
CA SER A 21 22.76 5.74 13.16
C SER A 21 21.65 4.88 13.80
N PRO A 22 21.16 5.25 14.99
CA PRO A 22 19.99 4.59 15.60
C PRO A 22 18.73 4.70 14.73
N VAL A 23 18.59 5.82 14.02
CA VAL A 23 17.52 6.03 13.03
C VAL A 23 18.15 6.51 11.74
N VAL A 24 17.89 5.82 10.64
CA VAL A 24 18.34 6.20 9.31
C VAL A 24 17.19 6.87 8.57
N TRP A 25 17.44 8.09 8.11
CA TRP A 25 16.47 8.97 7.49
C TRP A 25 16.69 9.04 5.98
N LEU A 26 15.63 9.29 5.22
CA LEU A 26 15.73 9.59 3.79
C LEU A 26 16.21 11.02 3.58
N THR A 27 17.50 11.26 3.84
CA THR A 27 18.12 12.57 3.55
C THR A 27 18.15 12.83 2.04
N ASP A 28 18.24 14.10 1.62
CA ASP A 28 18.42 14.48 0.22
C ASP A 28 19.61 13.76 -0.44
N ALA A 29 20.69 13.57 0.32
CA ALA A 29 21.87 12.86 -0.15
C ALA A 29 21.57 11.38 -0.42
N LEU A 30 20.86 10.70 0.49
CA LEU A 30 20.49 9.30 0.30
C LEU A 30 19.47 9.13 -0.82
N ALA A 31 18.46 10.00 -0.91
CA ALA A 31 17.50 10.02 -2.00
C ALA A 31 18.19 10.22 -3.37
N SER A 32 19.15 11.14 -3.43
CA SER A 32 19.96 11.39 -4.64
C SER A 32 20.81 10.19 -5.04
N LEU A 33 21.41 9.48 -4.06
CA LEU A 33 22.15 8.25 -4.32
C LEU A 33 21.23 7.15 -4.88
N LEU A 34 20.08 6.92 -4.25
CA LEU A 34 19.13 5.89 -4.65
C LEU A 34 18.70 6.10 -6.11
N ARG A 35 18.22 7.30 -6.44
CA ARG A 35 17.83 7.66 -7.81
C ARG A 35 18.96 7.48 -8.82
N ARG A 36 20.15 8.06 -8.56
CA ARG A 36 21.28 7.97 -9.50
C ARG A 36 21.79 6.54 -9.69
N SER A 37 21.63 5.68 -8.67
CA SER A 37 22.04 4.28 -8.75
C SER A 37 21.03 3.49 -9.57
N ALA A 38 19.74 3.68 -9.33
CA ALA A 38 18.67 3.10 -10.14
C ALA A 38 18.79 3.48 -11.62
N ASP A 39 18.99 4.77 -11.94
CA ASP A 39 19.21 5.27 -13.30
C ASP A 39 20.45 4.63 -13.98
N ALA A 40 21.44 4.23 -13.18
CA ALA A 40 22.66 3.58 -13.65
C ALA A 40 22.57 2.04 -13.68
N GLY A 41 21.40 1.45 -13.36
CA GLY A 41 21.22 0.00 -13.26
C GLY A 41 22.03 -0.63 -12.13
N ARG A 42 22.22 0.09 -11.02
CA ARG A 42 23.02 -0.33 -9.86
C ARG A 42 22.12 -0.41 -8.63
N MET A 43 22.20 -1.51 -7.91
CA MET A 43 21.46 -1.69 -6.66
C MET A 43 22.18 -0.99 -5.51
N VAL A 44 21.45 -0.24 -4.70
CA VAL A 44 21.95 0.22 -3.40
C VAL A 44 21.59 -0.82 -2.35
N VAL A 45 22.55 -1.15 -1.48
CA VAL A 45 22.33 -1.99 -0.30
C VAL A 45 22.65 -1.14 0.93
N LEU A 46 21.60 -0.72 1.64
CA LEU A 46 21.73 -0.04 2.92
C LEU A 46 22.08 -1.08 3.98
N ARG A 47 23.26 -0.97 4.59
CA ARG A 47 23.70 -1.81 5.69
C ARG A 47 23.56 -1.08 7.02
N THR A 48 22.82 -1.67 7.96
CA THR A 48 22.66 -1.12 9.32
C THR A 48 23.01 -2.15 10.38
N GLY A 49 23.16 -1.69 11.64
CA GLY A 49 23.14 -2.59 12.79
C GLY A 49 21.72 -3.07 13.12
N ARG A 50 21.59 -4.18 13.87
CA ARG A 50 20.29 -4.75 14.27
C ARG A 50 19.39 -3.87 15.14
N GLU A 51 19.98 -2.90 15.83
CA GLU A 51 19.24 -1.95 16.68
C GLU A 51 18.82 -0.67 15.94
N SER A 52 19.29 -0.49 14.70
CA SER A 52 18.89 0.64 13.86
C SER A 52 17.45 0.47 13.37
N ALA A 53 16.75 1.59 13.28
CA ALA A 53 15.48 1.69 12.59
C ALA A 53 15.61 2.55 11.33
N ILE A 54 14.72 2.35 10.36
CA ILE A 54 14.56 3.23 9.21
C ILE A 54 13.22 3.95 9.28
N THR A 55 13.13 5.14 8.70
CA THR A 55 11.87 5.87 8.61
C THR A 55 10.94 5.27 7.55
N PRO A 56 9.61 5.50 7.62
CA PRO A 56 8.68 5.12 6.56
C PRO A 56 9.07 5.67 5.19
N ALA A 57 9.56 6.92 5.13
CA ALA A 57 10.01 7.54 3.89
C ALA A 57 11.19 6.78 3.28
N LEU A 58 12.18 6.41 4.10
CA LEU A 58 13.32 5.61 3.63
C LEU A 58 12.89 4.21 3.20
N ARG A 59 12.01 3.54 3.95
CA ARG A 59 11.44 2.23 3.55
C ARG A 59 10.81 2.30 2.16
N HIS A 60 9.96 3.31 1.93
CA HIS A 60 9.32 3.50 0.63
C HIS A 60 10.36 3.76 -0.46
N ALA A 61 11.30 4.67 -0.24
CA ALA A 61 12.33 5.00 -1.22
C ALA A 61 13.21 3.78 -1.58
N LEU A 62 13.54 2.93 -0.60
CA LEU A 62 14.27 1.70 -0.88
C LEU A 62 13.48 0.79 -1.83
N GLY A 63 12.17 0.62 -1.61
CA GLY A 63 11.32 -0.17 -2.53
C GLY A 63 11.23 0.46 -3.91
N ALA A 64 10.92 1.76 -3.98
CA ALA A 64 10.75 2.51 -5.23
C ALA A 64 12.00 2.51 -6.13
N TYR A 65 13.19 2.40 -5.55
CA TYR A 65 14.47 2.36 -6.29
C TYR A 65 15.10 0.97 -6.35
N GLY A 66 14.38 -0.10 -5.98
CA GLY A 66 14.89 -1.47 -6.03
C GLY A 66 16.13 -1.68 -5.17
N ALA A 67 16.20 -1.01 -4.02
CA ALA A 67 17.32 -1.04 -3.08
C ALA A 67 17.03 -1.94 -1.88
N ALA A 68 18.07 -2.63 -1.43
CA ALA A 68 18.00 -3.59 -0.35
C ALA A 68 18.32 -2.98 1.02
N TRP A 69 17.85 -3.64 2.07
CA TRP A 69 18.21 -3.34 3.45
C TRP A 69 18.84 -4.58 4.10
N ALA A 70 20.15 -4.54 4.28
CA ALA A 70 20.92 -5.56 4.98
C ALA A 70 21.12 -5.16 6.44
N VAL A 71 20.86 -6.07 7.35
CA VAL A 71 21.06 -5.87 8.78
C VAL A 71 22.17 -6.79 9.24
N ALA A 72 23.20 -6.20 9.85
CA ALA A 72 24.28 -6.94 10.47
C ALA A 72 23.96 -7.27 11.94
N ASP A 73 24.07 -8.54 12.29
CA ASP A 73 24.03 -9.03 13.67
C ASP A 73 25.38 -8.88 14.37
N PHE A 74 25.39 -9.10 15.69
CA PHE A 74 26.59 -8.94 16.52
C PHE A 74 27.72 -9.90 16.15
N ASP A 75 27.40 -11.06 15.57
CA ASP A 75 28.35 -12.06 15.09
C ASP A 75 28.84 -11.79 13.65
N GLY A 76 28.34 -10.72 13.03
CA GLY A 76 28.66 -10.31 11.67
C GLY A 76 27.84 -10.99 10.57
N THR A 77 26.90 -11.87 10.93
CA THR A 77 25.96 -12.43 9.96
C THR A 77 25.03 -11.36 9.41
N LEU A 78 24.54 -11.58 8.20
CA LEU A 78 23.63 -10.67 7.51
C LEU A 78 22.25 -11.30 7.39
N ARG A 79 21.24 -10.45 7.51
CA ARG A 79 19.86 -10.78 7.17
C ARG A 79 19.21 -9.61 6.44
N ASP A 80 18.14 -9.92 5.72
CA ASP A 80 17.24 -8.91 5.21
C ASP A 80 16.52 -8.21 6.37
N GLY A 81 16.51 -6.88 6.38
CA GLY A 81 15.87 -6.10 7.44
C GLY A 81 14.34 -6.08 7.37
N ARG A 82 13.74 -6.35 6.20
CA ARG A 82 12.29 -6.42 5.99
C ARG A 82 11.75 -7.79 6.36
N THR A 83 12.34 -8.86 5.84
CA THR A 83 11.82 -10.24 5.97
C THR A 83 12.50 -11.04 7.06
N GLY A 84 13.67 -10.60 7.50
CA GLY A 84 14.52 -11.36 8.41
C GLY A 84 15.26 -12.53 7.77
N ALA A 85 15.06 -12.80 6.47
CA ALA A 85 15.70 -13.93 5.79
C ALA A 85 17.23 -13.81 5.81
N ALA A 86 17.91 -14.94 6.05
CA ALA A 86 19.37 -14.96 6.12
C ALA A 86 20.02 -14.64 4.75
N ALA A 87 21.11 -13.87 4.81
CA ALA A 87 21.97 -13.56 3.69
C ALA A 87 23.40 -14.05 3.98
N SER A 88 23.99 -14.75 3.02
CA SER A 88 25.39 -15.19 3.08
C SER A 88 26.37 -14.05 2.81
N GLY A 89 25.90 -13.00 2.12
CA GLY A 89 26.68 -11.84 1.72
C GLY A 89 25.82 -10.78 1.03
N ILE A 90 26.45 -9.68 0.60
CA ILE A 90 25.77 -8.59 -0.11
C ILE A 90 25.29 -9.04 -1.50
N GLU A 91 26.01 -9.98 -2.12
CA GLU A 91 25.70 -10.55 -3.43
C GLU A 91 24.32 -11.22 -3.47
N ASP A 92 23.82 -11.74 -2.35
CA ASP A 92 22.50 -12.36 -2.30
C ASP A 92 21.39 -11.38 -2.68
N PHE A 93 21.48 -10.11 -2.27
CA PHE A 93 20.51 -9.09 -2.63
C PHE A 93 20.52 -8.75 -4.13
N VAL A 94 21.68 -8.88 -4.78
CA VAL A 94 21.79 -8.70 -6.24
C VAL A 94 21.18 -9.89 -6.98
N HIS A 95 21.44 -11.11 -6.51
CA HIS A 95 21.09 -12.33 -7.24
C HIS A 95 19.66 -12.81 -6.98
N ARG A 96 19.15 -12.60 -5.77
CA ARG A 96 17.83 -13.06 -5.34
C ARG A 96 16.79 -11.94 -5.30
N GLY A 97 17.24 -10.69 -5.32
CA GLY A 97 16.38 -9.50 -5.29
C GLY A 97 16.61 -8.63 -4.04
N PRO A 98 16.14 -7.37 -4.09
CA PRO A 98 16.33 -6.41 -3.00
C PRO A 98 15.58 -6.76 -1.72
N GLU A 99 14.67 -7.72 -1.80
CA GLU A 99 13.95 -8.34 -0.69
C GLU A 99 14.17 -9.85 -0.73
N LEU A 100 14.81 -10.39 0.30
CA LEU A 100 15.11 -11.81 0.36
C LEU A 100 13.92 -12.57 0.92
N VAL A 101 13.37 -13.50 0.12
CA VAL A 101 12.34 -14.43 0.57
C VAL A 101 13.00 -15.70 1.14
N GLY A 102 12.46 -16.21 2.25
CA GLY A 102 12.90 -17.45 2.89
C GLY A 102 12.55 -17.51 4.38
N THR A 103 12.97 -18.59 5.03
CA THR A 103 12.83 -18.72 6.49
C THR A 103 13.62 -17.59 7.18
N PRO A 104 12.98 -16.80 8.06
CA PRO A 104 13.68 -15.80 8.85
C PRO A 104 14.84 -16.41 9.63
N SER A 105 15.93 -15.66 9.78
CA SER A 105 17.05 -16.03 10.64
C SER A 105 16.53 -16.36 12.04
N PRO A 106 17.07 -17.39 12.72
CA PRO A 106 16.73 -17.68 14.11
C PRO A 106 16.90 -16.49 15.06
N GLU A 107 17.76 -15.54 14.69
CA GLU A 107 18.01 -14.31 15.45
C GLU A 107 17.03 -13.18 15.15
N HIS A 108 16.14 -13.34 14.16
CA HIS A 108 15.17 -12.30 13.80
C HIS A 108 14.17 -12.12 14.95
N PRO A 109 14.19 -10.97 15.64
CA PRO A 109 13.38 -10.76 16.83
C PRO A 109 11.91 -10.52 16.47
N VAL A 110 11.02 -10.83 17.40
CA VAL A 110 9.61 -10.45 17.36
C VAL A 110 9.41 -9.24 18.26
N ALA A 111 8.67 -8.23 17.79
CA ALA A 111 8.37 -7.03 18.55
C ALA A 111 7.59 -7.37 19.83
N ALA A 112 8.09 -6.91 20.98
CA ALA A 112 7.42 -7.10 22.26
C ALA A 112 6.28 -6.08 22.46
N ASP A 113 6.54 -4.81 22.12
CA ASP A 113 5.65 -3.68 22.36
C ASP A 113 5.23 -3.08 21.01
N SER A 114 4.14 -3.61 20.44
CA SER A 114 3.59 -3.10 19.18
C SER A 114 2.17 -2.60 19.37
N VAL A 115 1.84 -1.51 18.69
CA VAL A 115 0.50 -0.92 18.68
C VAL A 115 -0.28 -1.38 17.47
N ARG A 116 -1.61 -1.37 17.58
CA ARG A 116 -2.50 -1.61 16.44
C ARG A 116 -2.40 -0.46 15.44
N GLN A 117 -2.21 -0.80 14.18
CA GLN A 117 -2.17 0.14 13.07
C GLN A 117 -3.12 -0.30 11.96
N ILE A 118 -3.61 0.66 11.20
CA ILE A 118 -4.25 0.42 9.90
C ILE A 118 -3.30 0.94 8.83
N SER A 119 -2.97 0.08 7.86
CA SER A 119 -2.33 0.53 6.61
C SER A 119 -3.37 0.62 5.51
N ILE A 120 -3.25 1.66 4.71
CA ILE A 120 -4.17 1.99 3.62
C ILE A 120 -3.32 2.28 2.39
N ASP A 121 -3.50 1.48 1.36
CA ASP A 121 -2.86 1.67 0.06
C ASP A 121 -3.95 1.93 -0.97
N LEU A 122 -3.96 3.12 -1.59
CA LEU A 122 -4.97 3.53 -2.54
C LEU A 122 -4.32 4.04 -3.82
N THR A 123 -4.89 3.64 -4.96
CA THR A 123 -4.65 4.24 -6.26
C THR A 123 -5.88 5.01 -6.68
N LEU A 124 -5.67 6.29 -7.00
CA LEU A 124 -6.69 7.28 -7.30
C LEU A 124 -6.38 7.90 -8.65
N ARG A 125 -7.42 8.14 -9.46
CA ARG A 125 -7.31 8.83 -10.73
C ARG A 125 -8.08 10.14 -10.66
N HIS A 126 -7.39 11.24 -10.92
CA HIS A 126 -8.00 12.57 -10.91
C HIS A 126 -8.86 12.76 -12.17
N HIS A 127 -9.98 13.49 -12.05
CA HIS A 127 -10.80 13.82 -13.20
C HIS A 127 -10.07 14.79 -14.13
N ALA A 128 -10.00 14.49 -15.44
CA ALA A 128 -9.33 15.34 -16.43
C ALA A 128 -9.91 16.77 -16.51
N GLU A 129 -11.20 16.94 -16.19
CA GLU A 129 -11.91 18.23 -16.25
C GLU A 129 -11.87 19.03 -14.95
N ARG A 130 -11.36 18.45 -13.85
CA ARG A 130 -11.31 19.11 -12.53
C ARG A 130 -9.89 19.52 -12.17
N ALA A 131 -9.79 20.50 -11.28
CA ALA A 131 -8.50 20.84 -10.70
C ALA A 131 -7.99 19.67 -9.86
N VAL A 132 -6.76 19.23 -10.14
CA VAL A 132 -6.04 18.24 -9.32
C VAL A 132 -5.80 18.83 -7.93
N ASP A 133 -6.12 18.04 -6.90
CA ASP A 133 -5.99 18.39 -5.47
C ASP A 133 -5.41 17.18 -4.71
N MET A 134 -4.08 17.19 -4.58
CA MET A 134 -3.29 16.12 -3.97
C MET A 134 -3.51 16.06 -2.46
N GLY A 135 -3.58 14.85 -1.90
CA GLY A 135 -3.72 14.67 -0.44
C GLY A 135 -5.13 14.91 0.09
N SER A 136 -6.13 15.17 -0.76
CA SER A 136 -7.55 15.20 -0.39
C SER A 136 -8.01 13.88 0.24
N ALA A 137 -7.55 12.75 -0.32
CA ALA A 137 -7.84 11.42 0.22
C ALA A 137 -7.25 11.19 1.61
N ILE A 138 -6.03 11.68 1.84
CA ILE A 138 -5.40 11.62 3.15
C ILE A 138 -6.20 12.42 4.17
N GLU A 139 -6.61 13.66 3.87
CA GLU A 139 -7.40 14.46 4.81
C GLU A 139 -8.74 13.79 5.16
N ALA A 140 -9.44 13.25 4.17
CA ALA A 140 -10.69 12.53 4.39
C ALA A 140 -10.50 11.33 5.33
N LEU A 141 -9.48 10.50 5.08
CA LEU A 141 -9.21 9.30 5.88
C LEU A 141 -8.68 9.64 7.29
N CYS A 142 -7.78 10.60 7.40
CA CYS A 142 -7.12 10.97 8.65
C CYS A 142 -8.14 11.53 9.67
N HIS A 143 -9.12 12.29 9.21
CA HIS A 143 -10.19 12.82 10.06
C HIS A 143 -11.07 11.74 10.69
N THR A 144 -11.18 10.55 10.07
CA THR A 144 -11.98 9.44 10.62
C THR A 144 -11.41 8.83 11.90
N VAL A 145 -10.08 8.86 12.02
CA VAL A 145 -9.32 8.32 13.15
C VAL A 145 -8.79 9.42 14.08
N GLY A 146 -8.95 10.69 13.70
CA GLY A 146 -8.53 11.84 14.50
C GLY A 146 -7.03 12.14 14.48
N THR A 147 -6.25 11.45 13.63
CA THR A 147 -4.80 11.67 13.46
C THR A 147 -4.56 12.17 12.05
N CYS A 148 -4.01 13.38 11.89
CA CYS A 148 -3.78 13.99 10.58
C CYS A 148 -2.32 14.44 10.41
N PRO A 149 -1.82 14.53 9.17
CA PRO A 149 -0.48 15.02 8.92
C PRO A 149 -0.35 16.48 9.37
N THR A 150 0.81 16.80 9.93
CA THR A 150 1.16 18.16 10.38
C THR A 150 2.37 18.70 9.61
N ARG A 151 3.20 17.81 9.06
CA ARG A 151 4.39 18.12 8.29
C ARG A 151 4.43 17.32 7.01
N TRP A 152 5.12 17.85 6.01
CA TRP A 152 5.47 17.13 4.79
C TRP A 152 6.83 17.55 4.24
N GLY A 153 7.26 16.84 3.21
CA GLY A 153 8.47 17.11 2.44
C GLY A 153 8.75 16.03 1.41
N THR A 154 9.85 16.18 0.68
CA THR A 154 10.32 15.24 -0.36
C THR A 154 11.50 14.38 0.11
N ALA A 155 12.12 14.81 1.22
CA ALA A 155 13.20 14.14 1.93
C ALA A 155 13.12 14.58 3.40
N GLU A 156 13.71 13.80 4.27
CA GLU A 156 13.72 14.03 5.71
C GLU A 156 14.93 14.86 6.16
N PRO A 157 14.79 15.69 7.22
CA PRO A 157 13.61 15.84 8.09
C PRO A 157 12.46 16.63 7.45
N LEU A 158 11.22 16.20 7.71
CA LEU A 158 10.01 16.87 7.22
C LEU A 158 9.73 18.15 8.01
N THR A 159 10.06 19.30 7.44
CA THR A 159 10.03 20.60 8.15
C THR A 159 8.92 21.53 7.68
N VAL A 160 8.28 21.25 6.54
CA VAL A 160 7.26 22.13 5.97
C VAL A 160 5.90 21.79 6.60
N PRO A 161 5.10 22.77 7.08
CA PRO A 161 3.73 22.53 7.51
C PRO A 161 2.90 21.85 6.41
N TRP A 162 2.06 20.89 6.78
CA TRP A 162 1.11 20.26 5.86
C TRP A 162 0.21 21.32 5.21
N ASP A 163 0.23 21.36 3.87
CA ASP A 163 -0.61 22.22 3.05
C ASP A 163 -0.82 21.54 1.69
N ARG A 164 -2.05 21.07 1.43
CA ARG A 164 -2.42 20.38 0.19
C ARG A 164 -2.18 21.21 -1.06
N TRP A 165 -2.35 22.53 -0.98
CA TRP A 165 -2.14 23.39 -2.14
C TRP A 165 -0.66 23.37 -2.52
N VAL A 166 0.24 23.46 -1.54
CA VAL A 166 1.69 23.45 -1.79
C VAL A 166 2.15 22.08 -2.30
N VAL A 167 1.66 20.99 -1.70
CA VAL A 167 1.90 19.61 -2.18
C VAL A 167 1.45 19.47 -3.65
N THR A 168 0.27 19.99 -3.98
CA THR A 168 -0.26 19.97 -5.35
C THR A 168 0.60 20.80 -6.31
N GLN A 169 1.10 21.97 -5.90
CA GLN A 169 2.00 22.76 -6.76
C GLN A 169 3.33 22.04 -6.99
N TYR A 170 3.86 21.34 -5.99
CA TYR A 170 5.04 20.50 -6.14
C TYR A 170 4.80 19.38 -7.16
N ALA A 171 3.70 18.63 -7.04
CA ALA A 171 3.37 17.59 -8.01
C ALA A 171 3.24 18.13 -9.44
N LYS A 172 2.64 19.32 -9.60
CA LYS A 172 2.56 20.03 -10.88
C LYS A 172 3.92 20.46 -11.42
N HIS A 173 4.87 20.82 -10.56
CA HIS A 173 6.21 21.22 -10.96
C HIS A 173 7.04 20.05 -11.49
N GLU A 174 6.91 18.88 -10.87
CA GLU A 174 7.64 17.67 -11.28
C GLU A 174 7.08 17.04 -12.57
N ALA A 175 5.83 17.36 -12.93
CA ALA A 175 5.21 16.84 -14.14
C ALA A 175 6.01 17.20 -15.41
N PRO A 176 6.18 16.25 -16.37
CA PRO A 176 5.51 14.96 -16.47
C PRO A 176 6.20 13.81 -15.71
N GLY A 177 7.24 14.09 -14.93
CA GLY A 177 7.90 13.10 -14.06
C GLY A 177 7.01 12.63 -12.92
N VAL A 178 7.48 11.60 -12.20
CA VAL A 178 6.84 11.12 -10.98
C VAL A 178 7.24 12.04 -9.82
N SER A 179 6.25 12.65 -9.17
CA SER A 179 6.48 13.35 -7.90
C SER A 179 6.27 12.39 -6.74
N THR A 180 7.21 12.35 -5.79
CA THR A 180 7.04 11.63 -4.52
C THR A 180 7.14 12.62 -3.36
N SER A 181 6.24 12.48 -2.39
CA SER A 181 6.20 13.30 -1.17
C SER A 181 5.75 12.47 0.03
N TYR A 182 6.17 12.91 1.21
CA TYR A 182 5.95 12.22 2.47
C TYR A 182 5.25 13.17 3.44
N ALA A 183 4.36 12.63 4.26
CA ALA A 183 3.60 13.37 5.26
C ALA A 183 3.64 12.65 6.61
N VAL A 184 3.77 13.39 7.70
CA VAL A 184 3.81 12.83 9.06
C VAL A 184 2.99 13.66 10.04
N GLY A 185 2.45 12.98 11.04
CA GLY A 185 1.75 13.53 12.19
C GLY A 185 1.84 12.56 13.37
N GLU A 186 1.30 12.95 14.51
CA GLU A 186 1.21 12.05 15.66
C GLU A 186 0.34 10.84 15.30
N GLY A 187 0.91 9.63 15.38
CA GLY A 187 0.23 8.39 14.98
C GLY A 187 -0.12 8.32 13.50
N PHE A 188 0.54 9.10 12.63
CA PHE A 188 0.26 9.16 11.20
C PHE A 188 1.55 9.25 10.38
N SER A 189 1.67 8.41 9.35
CA SER A 189 2.68 8.56 8.30
C SER A 189 2.12 8.17 6.96
N ALA A 190 2.41 8.95 5.92
CA ALA A 190 1.97 8.64 4.57
C ALA A 190 3.03 8.99 3.53
N THR A 191 2.93 8.27 2.41
CA THR A 191 3.63 8.57 1.16
C THR A 191 2.58 8.83 0.10
N MET A 192 2.76 9.87 -0.70
CA MET A 192 1.99 10.09 -1.93
C MET A 192 2.94 10.17 -3.11
N THR A 193 2.53 9.52 -4.19
CA THR A 193 3.14 9.67 -5.50
C THR A 193 2.09 10.20 -6.47
N ALA A 194 2.52 11.02 -7.42
CA ALA A 194 1.68 11.45 -8.52
C ALA A 194 2.46 11.37 -9.82
N HIS A 195 1.79 10.93 -10.88
CA HIS A 195 2.37 10.84 -12.20
C HIS A 195 1.30 11.02 -13.27
N LEU A 196 1.70 11.53 -14.43
CA LEU A 196 0.79 11.84 -15.53
C LEU A 196 0.78 10.69 -16.54
N VAL A 197 -0.33 9.94 -16.62
CA VAL A 197 -0.52 8.83 -17.57
C VAL A 197 -1.62 9.19 -18.55
N GLY A 198 -1.31 9.19 -19.85
CA GLY A 198 -2.33 9.41 -20.89
C GLY A 198 -3.07 10.75 -20.75
N GLY A 199 -2.45 11.77 -20.13
CA GLY A 199 -3.08 13.07 -19.86
C GLY A 199 -3.91 13.14 -18.57
N VAL A 200 -3.92 12.07 -17.77
CA VAL A 200 -4.63 11.99 -16.49
C VAL A 200 -3.65 11.82 -15.34
N VAL A 201 -3.88 12.53 -14.23
CA VAL A 201 -3.05 12.38 -13.02
C VAL A 201 -3.51 11.15 -12.25
N VAL A 202 -2.58 10.23 -12.05
CA VAL A 202 -2.73 9.06 -11.18
C VAL A 202 -1.96 9.35 -9.89
N GLU A 203 -2.65 9.26 -8.76
CA GLU A 203 -2.11 9.40 -7.42
C GLU A 203 -2.12 8.04 -6.74
N THR A 204 -0.98 7.60 -6.23
CA THR A 204 -0.90 6.43 -5.35
C THR A 204 -0.48 6.90 -3.97
N MET A 205 -1.27 6.51 -2.96
CA MET A 205 -0.98 6.81 -1.56
C MET A 205 -0.83 5.55 -0.74
N SER A 206 0.11 5.56 0.19
CA SER A 206 0.28 4.56 1.24
C SER A 206 0.29 5.30 2.58
N ALA A 207 -0.65 5.01 3.46
CA ALA A 207 -0.79 5.65 4.76
C ALA A 207 -0.85 4.61 5.87
N VAL A 208 -0.22 4.92 7.01
CA VAL A 208 -0.27 4.12 8.23
C VAL A 208 -0.79 5.02 9.34
N LEU A 209 -1.81 4.53 10.05
CA LEU A 209 -2.48 5.24 11.13
C LEU A 209 -2.47 4.35 12.37
N THR A 210 -2.01 4.89 13.50
CA THR A 210 -2.11 4.21 14.79
C THR A 210 -3.55 4.28 15.29
N VAL A 211 -4.12 3.15 15.68
CA VAL A 211 -5.47 3.09 16.26
C VAL A 211 -5.36 2.89 17.77
N PRO A 212 -5.96 3.78 18.58
CA PRO A 212 -5.99 3.63 20.03
C PRO A 212 -6.61 2.28 20.44
N GLU A 213 -5.94 1.52 21.32
CA GLU A 213 -6.42 0.20 21.75
C GLU A 213 -7.76 0.25 22.51
N GLU A 214 -8.07 1.38 23.14
CA GLU A 214 -9.32 1.57 23.90
C GLU A 214 -10.57 1.62 22.99
N ASN A 215 -10.41 1.78 21.68
CA ASN A 215 -11.49 1.90 20.73
C ASN A 215 -11.59 0.63 19.86
N THR A 216 -12.27 -0.39 20.38
CA THR A 216 -13.07 -1.28 19.51
C THR A 216 -14.29 -0.47 19.08
N ASP A 217 -14.06 0.59 18.29
CA ASP A 217 -15.11 1.50 17.87
C ASP A 217 -15.88 0.85 16.71
N PRO A 218 -17.10 0.33 16.97
CA PRO A 218 -17.89 -0.33 15.92
C PRO A 218 -18.29 0.65 14.80
N GLU A 219 -18.20 1.96 15.04
CA GLU A 219 -18.54 3.00 14.07
C GLU A 219 -17.36 3.44 13.20
N LEU A 220 -16.12 3.03 13.51
CA LEU A 220 -14.93 3.36 12.72
C LEU A 220 -15.11 2.95 11.25
N ALA A 221 -15.73 1.80 11.01
CA ALA A 221 -15.98 1.32 9.66
C ALA A 221 -16.99 2.19 8.91
N ASN A 222 -18.00 2.74 9.58
CA ASN A 222 -18.95 3.68 8.98
C ASN A 222 -18.27 5.02 8.66
N ARG A 223 -17.40 5.52 9.56
CA ARG A 223 -16.64 6.75 9.28
C ARG A 223 -15.65 6.59 8.13
N LEU A 224 -14.96 5.45 8.06
CA LEU A 224 -14.09 5.12 6.93
C LEU A 224 -14.89 5.07 5.62
N PHE A 225 -16.11 4.53 5.65
CA PHE A 225 -17.01 4.53 4.51
C PHE A 225 -17.40 5.95 4.07
N ASP A 226 -17.83 6.80 5.01
CA ASP A 226 -18.16 8.20 4.71
C ASP A 226 -16.95 8.95 4.13
N ALA A 227 -15.74 8.68 4.65
CA ALA A 227 -14.52 9.24 4.10
C ALA A 227 -14.25 8.76 2.67
N VAL A 228 -14.37 7.46 2.39
CA VAL A 228 -14.18 6.94 1.02
C VAL A 228 -15.22 7.54 0.06
N GLN A 229 -16.46 7.73 0.49
CA GLN A 229 -17.46 8.44 -0.32
C GLN A 229 -17.03 9.88 -0.62
N GLN A 230 -16.56 10.60 0.40
CA GLN A 230 -16.03 11.96 0.23
C GLN A 230 -14.83 12.01 -0.72
N VAL A 231 -13.96 10.99 -0.69
CA VAL A 231 -12.84 10.85 -1.64
C VAL A 231 -13.36 10.59 -3.05
N ALA A 232 -14.31 9.65 -3.21
CA ALA A 232 -14.88 9.27 -4.49
C ALA A 232 -15.63 10.43 -5.19
N ASP A 233 -16.13 11.41 -4.43
CA ASP A 233 -16.74 12.61 -4.98
C ASP A 233 -15.72 13.57 -5.61
N GLN A 234 -14.44 13.50 -5.22
CA GLN A 234 -13.38 14.40 -5.68
C GLN A 234 -12.45 13.76 -6.71
N VAL A 235 -12.13 12.49 -6.52
CA VAL A 235 -11.24 11.68 -7.36
C VAL A 235 -11.88 10.33 -7.63
N VAL A 236 -11.52 9.66 -8.71
CA VAL A 236 -12.03 8.32 -9.02
C VAL A 236 -11.10 7.28 -8.38
N PRO A 237 -11.53 6.56 -7.32
CA PRO A 237 -10.73 5.44 -6.82
C PRO A 237 -10.59 4.41 -7.94
N VAL A 238 -9.38 3.88 -8.13
CA VAL A 238 -9.11 2.77 -9.05
C VAL A 238 -9.16 1.47 -8.26
N PHE A 239 -8.34 1.39 -7.23
CA PHE A 239 -8.28 0.27 -6.31
C PHE A 239 -7.63 0.69 -5.00
N GLY A 240 -7.88 -0.04 -3.93
CA GLY A 240 -7.03 0.03 -2.77
C GLY A 240 -7.32 -1.05 -1.74
N VAL A 241 -6.39 -1.19 -0.81
CA VAL A 241 -6.41 -2.23 0.21
C VAL A 241 -6.25 -1.59 1.58
N VAL A 242 -7.02 -2.10 2.53
CA VAL A 242 -6.98 -1.69 3.94
C VAL A 242 -6.60 -2.90 4.76
N MET A 243 -5.45 -2.85 5.40
CA MET A 243 -4.95 -3.90 6.28
C MET A 243 -4.94 -3.43 7.73
N GLN A 244 -5.29 -4.33 8.64
CA GLN A 244 -4.93 -4.21 10.03
C GLN A 244 -3.56 -4.84 10.24
N ARG A 245 -2.67 -4.13 10.91
CA ARG A 245 -1.35 -4.65 11.25
C ARG A 245 -0.92 -4.21 12.64
N ARG A 246 0.25 -4.68 13.05
CA ARG A 246 0.96 -4.17 14.21
C ARG A 246 2.26 -3.50 13.78
N GLY A 247 2.69 -2.52 14.56
CA GLY A 247 3.91 -1.76 14.31
C GLY A 247 4.30 -0.94 15.53
N ASP A 248 5.38 -0.19 15.41
CA ASP A 248 5.85 0.66 16.51
C ASP A 248 5.06 1.98 16.57
N ALA A 249 4.84 2.48 17.78
CA ALA A 249 4.08 3.71 18.02
C ALA A 249 4.72 4.96 17.41
N ASP A 250 6.04 4.95 17.23
CA ASP A 250 6.81 6.01 16.56
C ASP A 250 6.83 5.88 15.02
N HIS A 251 6.16 4.85 14.48
CA HIS A 251 6.11 4.51 13.06
C HIS A 251 7.47 4.22 12.42
N LEU A 252 8.55 4.14 13.20
CA LEU A 252 9.84 3.69 12.68
C LEU A 252 9.77 2.20 12.37
N ILE A 253 10.58 1.79 11.39
CA ILE A 253 10.60 0.42 10.91
C ILE A 253 11.88 -0.22 11.41
N ARG A 254 11.70 -1.16 12.33
CA ARG A 254 12.78 -1.92 12.94
C ARG A 254 12.91 -3.27 12.26
N ALA A 255 14.09 -3.88 12.33
CA ALA A 255 14.37 -5.19 11.75
C ALA A 255 13.84 -6.33 12.63
N VAL A 256 12.53 -6.28 12.92
CA VAL A 256 11.78 -7.15 13.82
C VAL A 256 10.45 -7.55 13.17
N SER A 257 9.88 -8.68 13.59
CA SER A 257 8.55 -9.12 13.13
C SER A 257 7.44 -8.58 14.03
N HIS A 258 6.37 -8.08 13.44
CA HIS A 258 5.16 -7.62 14.14
C HIS A 258 3.99 -8.61 14.03
N GLY A 259 4.24 -9.82 13.52
CA GLY A 259 3.20 -10.76 13.14
C GLY A 259 2.55 -10.42 11.80
N GLU A 260 1.62 -11.27 11.39
CA GLU A 260 0.98 -11.16 10.08
C GLU A 260 -0.12 -10.08 10.08
N PRO A 261 -0.17 -9.21 9.05
CA PRO A 261 -1.30 -8.30 8.87
C PRO A 261 -2.56 -9.10 8.53
N SER A 262 -3.73 -8.51 8.81
CA SER A 262 -5.03 -9.08 8.51
C SER A 262 -5.80 -8.11 7.61
N PRO A 263 -6.26 -8.53 6.42
CA PRO A 263 -7.00 -7.64 5.53
C PRO A 263 -8.36 -7.32 6.12
N LEU A 264 -8.73 -6.03 6.06
CA LEU A 264 -10.01 -5.53 6.54
C LEU A 264 -10.97 -5.22 5.41
N ALA A 265 -10.46 -4.62 4.33
CA ALA A 265 -11.28 -4.24 3.20
C ALA A 265 -10.47 -4.02 1.92
N VAL A 266 -11.16 -4.10 0.79
CA VAL A 266 -10.71 -3.60 -0.51
C VAL A 266 -11.67 -2.52 -0.99
N VAL A 267 -11.12 -1.45 -1.57
CA VAL A 267 -11.84 -0.42 -2.30
C VAL A 267 -11.68 -0.71 -3.79
N VAL A 268 -12.79 -0.87 -4.50
CA VAL A 268 -12.83 -1.15 -5.94
C VAL A 268 -13.45 0.05 -6.65
N GLY A 269 -12.71 0.62 -7.59
CA GLY A 269 -13.19 1.71 -8.42
C GLY A 269 -14.34 1.30 -9.35
N PRO A 270 -15.10 2.26 -9.92
CA PRO A 270 -16.16 1.96 -10.87
C PRO A 270 -15.69 1.11 -12.06
N GLU A 271 -14.57 1.49 -12.70
CA GLU A 271 -14.00 0.74 -13.84
C GLU A 271 -13.53 -0.67 -13.44
N ALA A 272 -12.84 -0.79 -12.30
CA ALA A 272 -12.41 -2.09 -11.78
C ALA A 272 -13.60 -2.99 -11.42
N SER A 273 -14.73 -2.41 -11.03
CA SER A 273 -15.93 -3.16 -10.66
C SER A 273 -16.58 -3.91 -11.83
N GLU A 274 -16.31 -3.48 -13.07
CA GLU A 274 -16.75 -4.14 -14.29
C GLU A 274 -15.96 -5.43 -14.58
N PHE A 275 -14.78 -5.60 -13.96
CA PHE A 275 -13.92 -6.76 -14.15
C PHE A 275 -14.15 -7.86 -13.11
N LEU A 276 -15.15 -7.67 -12.25
CA LEU A 276 -15.51 -8.63 -11.22
C LEU A 276 -16.41 -9.73 -11.79
N ASP A 277 -16.00 -10.99 -11.62
CA ASP A 277 -16.85 -12.15 -11.83
C ASP A 277 -17.87 -12.28 -10.68
N ARG A 278 -19.12 -11.95 -11.00
CA ARG A 278 -20.27 -12.02 -10.08
C ARG A 278 -21.09 -13.29 -10.25
N ASP A 279 -20.64 -14.27 -11.03
CA ASP A 279 -21.34 -15.52 -11.19
C ASP A 279 -21.34 -16.33 -9.87
N GLY A 280 -22.45 -17.03 -9.63
CA GLY A 280 -22.65 -17.85 -8.44
C GLY A 280 -23.04 -17.05 -7.19
N VAL A 281 -22.43 -17.39 -6.04
CA VAL A 281 -22.70 -16.70 -4.77
C VAL A 281 -21.94 -15.38 -4.74
N TRP A 282 -22.69 -14.27 -4.66
CA TRP A 282 -22.16 -12.93 -4.56
C TRP A 282 -22.79 -12.15 -3.40
N PRO A 283 -21.98 -11.39 -2.62
CA PRO A 283 -20.52 -11.36 -2.65
C PRO A 283 -19.92 -12.68 -2.11
N PRO A 284 -18.60 -12.92 -2.24
CA PRO A 284 -17.97 -14.12 -1.71
C PRO A 284 -18.32 -14.33 -0.22
N PRO A 285 -18.40 -15.58 0.28
CA PRO A 285 -18.71 -15.85 1.68
C PRO A 285 -17.77 -15.08 2.63
N ARG A 286 -18.28 -14.67 3.80
CA ARG A 286 -17.53 -13.88 4.80
C ARG A 286 -17.07 -12.51 4.29
N THR A 287 -17.81 -11.94 3.34
CA THR A 287 -17.64 -10.57 2.89
C THR A 287 -18.93 -9.76 2.98
N THR A 288 -18.80 -8.45 3.19
CA THR A 288 -19.91 -7.50 3.08
C THR A 288 -19.54 -6.40 2.10
N THR A 289 -20.47 -6.04 1.22
CA THR A 289 -20.23 -5.05 0.17
C THR A 289 -21.05 -3.79 0.40
N ALA A 290 -20.46 -2.63 0.15
CA ALA A 290 -21.14 -1.35 0.14
C ALA A 290 -20.74 -0.56 -1.12
N THR A 291 -21.71 0.02 -1.83
CA THR A 291 -21.46 0.75 -3.08
C THR A 291 -21.34 2.27 -2.85
N PHE A 292 -20.57 2.95 -3.68
CA PHE A 292 -20.43 4.41 -3.71
C PHE A 292 -20.46 4.94 -5.15
N GLY A 293 -20.70 6.24 -5.34
CA GLY A 293 -20.66 6.86 -6.67
C GLY A 293 -21.89 6.62 -7.56
N THR A 294 -22.95 5.97 -7.06
CA THR A 294 -24.25 5.95 -7.75
C THR A 294 -24.76 7.38 -7.86
N ARG A 295 -24.78 7.95 -9.07
CA ARG A 295 -25.57 9.16 -9.33
C ARG A 295 -27.00 8.84 -8.95
N SER A 296 -27.47 9.38 -7.84
CA SER A 296 -28.89 9.37 -7.52
C SER A 296 -29.58 10.27 -8.54
N GLY A 297 -29.97 9.68 -9.66
CA GLY A 297 -30.91 10.25 -10.63
C GLY A 297 -32.32 10.28 -10.08
N ALA A 298 -32.51 10.70 -8.83
CA ALA A 298 -33.83 11.06 -8.31
C ALA A 298 -34.10 12.50 -8.76
N GLY A 299 -34.54 12.62 -10.01
CA GLY A 299 -35.03 13.87 -10.57
C GLY A 299 -36.10 14.48 -9.66
N ASP A 300 -35.91 15.76 -9.37
CA ASP A 300 -36.93 16.68 -8.93
C ASP A 300 -38.18 16.51 -9.81
N ARG A 301 -39.19 15.82 -9.30
CA ARG A 301 -40.55 15.82 -9.83
C ARG A 301 -41.49 16.40 -8.80
N SER A 302 -41.38 17.71 -8.60
CA SER A 302 -42.55 18.52 -8.30
C SER A 302 -43.41 18.61 -9.57
N GLY A 303 -44.60 17.99 -9.57
CA GLY A 303 -45.54 18.11 -10.69
C GLY A 303 -46.70 17.12 -10.64
N ALA A 304 -47.85 17.62 -10.20
CA ALA A 304 -49.14 16.92 -10.20
C ALA A 304 -49.53 16.36 -11.59
N GLY A 305 -50.19 15.19 -11.62
CA GLY A 305 -50.78 14.64 -12.83
C GLY A 305 -51.37 13.25 -12.65
N ASP A 306 -52.69 13.20 -12.53
CA ASP A 306 -53.59 12.06 -12.43
C ASP A 306 -53.62 11.19 -13.73
N ARG A 307 -53.66 9.85 -13.57
CA ARG A 307 -54.49 8.82 -14.29
C ARG A 307 -53.81 7.49 -14.69
N SER A 308 -54.42 6.42 -14.18
CA SER A 308 -54.74 5.09 -14.76
C SER A 308 -53.95 4.48 -15.94
N GLY A 309 -53.57 3.19 -15.81
CA GLY A 309 -53.65 2.22 -16.90
C GLY A 309 -52.50 1.21 -17.05
N ALA A 310 -52.79 -0.05 -16.70
CA ALA A 310 -52.34 -1.33 -17.29
C ALA A 310 -50.86 -1.60 -17.65
N GLY A 311 -50.27 -2.56 -16.92
CA GLY A 311 -49.60 -3.76 -17.44
C GLY A 311 -48.41 -3.61 -18.40
N ASP A 312 -47.21 -3.82 -17.87
CA ASP A 312 -46.15 -4.49 -18.62
C ASP A 312 -45.23 -5.26 -17.66
N THR A 313 -45.07 -6.55 -17.88
CA THR A 313 -44.12 -7.42 -17.19
C THR A 313 -42.77 -7.30 -17.90
N GLY A 314 -42.04 -6.23 -17.57
CA GLY A 314 -40.64 -6.08 -17.95
C GLY A 314 -39.76 -6.95 -17.05
N THR A 315 -39.09 -7.90 -17.66
CA THR A 315 -37.89 -8.58 -17.13
C THR A 315 -36.97 -7.56 -16.49
N ALA A 316 -36.59 -7.78 -15.22
CA ALA A 316 -35.57 -7.02 -14.53
C ALA A 316 -34.25 -7.16 -15.30
N GLU A 317 -33.95 -6.20 -16.17
CA GLU A 317 -32.60 -5.94 -16.62
C GLU A 317 -31.76 -5.69 -15.36
N SER A 318 -30.71 -6.48 -15.22
CA SER A 318 -29.69 -6.37 -14.19
C SER A 318 -29.26 -4.91 -14.05
N ASP A 319 -29.49 -4.32 -12.86
CA ASP A 319 -28.97 -3.01 -12.48
C ASP A 319 -27.46 -2.97 -12.76
N VAL A 320 -27.08 -2.26 -13.83
CA VAL A 320 -25.68 -1.95 -14.12
C VAL A 320 -25.22 -0.98 -13.03
N VAL A 321 -24.40 -1.50 -12.11
CA VAL A 321 -23.85 -0.74 -11.00
C VAL A 321 -22.75 0.17 -11.53
N ASP A 322 -23.10 1.39 -11.93
CA ASP A 322 -22.19 2.46 -12.40
C ASP A 322 -21.29 3.06 -11.28
N GLY A 323 -21.23 2.39 -10.11
CA GLY A 323 -20.58 2.87 -8.89
C GLY A 323 -19.44 1.96 -8.43
N GLY A 324 -18.47 2.54 -7.72
CA GLY A 324 -17.44 1.76 -7.04
C GLY A 324 -17.99 1.03 -5.81
N MET A 325 -17.17 0.18 -5.21
CA MET A 325 -17.58 -0.69 -4.10
C MET A 325 -16.48 -0.83 -3.06
N ILE A 326 -16.86 -0.92 -1.79
CA ILE A 326 -16.00 -1.37 -0.70
C ILE A 326 -16.42 -2.79 -0.33
N VAL A 327 -15.46 -3.70 -0.32
CA VAL A 327 -15.64 -5.11 0.10
C VAL A 327 -14.92 -5.28 1.43
N ARG A 328 -15.67 -5.58 2.49
CA ARG A 328 -15.13 -5.79 3.83
C ARG A 328 -15.00 -7.28 4.10
N PHE A 329 -13.93 -7.68 4.78
CA PHE A 329 -13.64 -9.07 5.11
C PHE A 329 -13.94 -9.34 6.58
N GLU A 330 -14.74 -10.39 6.84
CA GLU A 330 -14.97 -10.90 8.20
C GLU A 330 -13.89 -11.90 8.61
N ASP A 331 -13.27 -12.56 7.63
CA ASP A 331 -12.25 -13.60 7.82
C ASP A 331 -11.05 -13.38 6.90
N GLY A 332 -10.43 -12.22 7.13
CA GLY A 332 -9.12 -11.80 6.63
C GLY A 332 -8.72 -12.39 5.28
N TRP A 333 -7.71 -13.26 5.30
CA TRP A 333 -7.00 -13.73 4.11
C TRP A 333 -7.84 -14.66 3.23
N GLU A 334 -8.55 -15.64 3.79
CA GLU A 334 -9.38 -16.54 2.97
C GLU A 334 -10.48 -15.77 2.23
N ALA A 335 -11.04 -14.75 2.87
CA ALA A 335 -12.06 -13.89 2.26
C ALA A 335 -11.46 -12.93 1.21
N LEU A 336 -10.24 -12.43 1.43
CA LEU A 336 -9.51 -11.64 0.44
C LEU A 336 -9.13 -12.47 -0.78
N GLU A 337 -8.52 -13.64 -0.61
CA GLU A 337 -8.14 -14.56 -1.70
C GLU A 337 -9.37 -14.94 -2.54
N SER A 338 -10.45 -15.37 -1.87
CA SER A 338 -11.72 -15.70 -2.54
C SER A 338 -12.31 -14.53 -3.33
N PHE A 339 -12.01 -13.28 -2.94
CA PHE A 339 -12.41 -12.09 -3.64
C PHE A 339 -11.47 -11.74 -4.80
N LEU A 340 -10.16 -11.83 -4.60
CA LEU A 340 -9.16 -11.58 -5.65
C LEU A 340 -9.28 -12.57 -6.80
N ASP A 341 -9.64 -13.83 -6.53
CA ASP A 341 -9.97 -14.84 -7.54
C ASP A 341 -11.14 -14.43 -8.46
N ARG A 342 -11.93 -13.41 -8.07
CA ARG A 342 -13.02 -12.87 -8.90
C ARG A 342 -12.58 -11.71 -9.80
N ILE A 343 -11.33 -11.25 -9.69
CA ILE A 343 -10.81 -10.15 -10.50
C ILE A 343 -10.05 -10.71 -11.70
N ASP A 344 -10.35 -10.22 -12.90
CA ASP A 344 -9.50 -10.43 -14.07
C ASP A 344 -8.16 -9.69 -13.88
N GLU A 345 -7.14 -10.43 -13.45
CA GLU A 345 -5.80 -9.92 -13.10
C GLU A 345 -5.14 -9.15 -14.25
N ASP A 346 -5.19 -9.68 -15.47
CA ASP A 346 -4.57 -9.06 -16.65
C ASP A 346 -5.19 -7.69 -16.95
N ARG A 347 -6.51 -7.59 -16.88
CA ARG A 347 -7.24 -6.32 -17.08
C ARG A 347 -7.03 -5.37 -15.91
N PHE A 348 -6.92 -5.91 -14.71
CA PHE A 348 -6.66 -5.13 -13.50
C PHE A 348 -5.27 -4.48 -13.55
N LEU A 349 -4.22 -5.23 -13.85
CA LEU A 349 -2.85 -4.70 -13.96
C LEU A 349 -2.72 -3.61 -15.04
N GLN A 350 -3.46 -3.74 -16.15
CA GLN A 350 -3.56 -2.69 -17.17
C GLN A 350 -4.24 -1.42 -16.65
N LEU A 351 -5.25 -1.55 -15.78
CA LEU A 351 -6.00 -0.43 -15.20
C LEU A 351 -5.17 0.37 -14.19
N VAL A 352 -4.38 -0.30 -13.34
CA VAL A 352 -3.50 0.37 -12.37
C VAL A 352 -2.23 0.96 -13.03
N GLY A 353 -2.09 0.80 -14.35
CA GLY A 353 -1.04 1.44 -15.15
C GLY A 353 0.35 0.82 -15.00
N GLY A 354 0.46 -0.41 -14.50
CA GLY A 354 1.74 -1.09 -14.28
C GLY A 354 2.68 -0.37 -13.31
N ALA A 355 2.19 0.62 -12.54
CA ALA A 355 2.92 1.11 -11.38
C ALA A 355 2.95 -0.06 -10.38
N PRO A 356 4.12 -0.48 -9.88
CA PRO A 356 4.17 -1.48 -8.84
C PRO A 356 3.32 -0.95 -7.69
N LEU A 357 2.23 -1.66 -7.36
CA LEU A 357 1.88 -1.81 -5.95
C LEU A 357 3.21 -2.14 -5.28
N ASP A 358 3.58 -1.42 -4.22
CA ASP A 358 4.86 -1.62 -3.52
C ASP A 358 5.21 -3.12 -3.53
N PRO A 359 6.33 -3.56 -4.13
CA PRO A 359 6.67 -4.98 -4.21
C PRO A 359 6.79 -5.63 -2.81
N ALA A 360 6.68 -4.84 -1.74
CA ALA A 360 6.39 -5.31 -0.39
C ALA A 360 5.11 -6.16 -0.23
N HIS A 361 4.27 -6.30 -1.27
CA HIS A 361 3.06 -7.12 -1.23
C HIS A 361 2.85 -8.09 -2.40
N ASP A 362 3.80 -8.23 -3.33
CA ASP A 362 3.60 -9.10 -4.50
C ASP A 362 4.63 -10.23 -4.61
N GLU A 363 4.11 -11.43 -4.84
CA GLU A 363 4.72 -12.78 -4.90
C GLU A 363 5.16 -13.45 -3.58
N GLY A 364 4.20 -14.12 -2.92
CA GLY A 364 4.50 -15.06 -1.83
C GLY A 364 3.43 -16.07 -1.38
N THR A 365 2.17 -16.00 -1.85
CA THR A 365 1.10 -16.82 -1.22
C THR A 365 0.19 -17.66 -2.12
N LEU A 366 0.30 -17.65 -3.46
CA LEU A 366 -0.70 -18.36 -4.29
C LEU A 366 -0.30 -19.74 -4.85
N ASP A 367 0.88 -20.30 -4.54
CA ASP A 367 1.29 -21.62 -5.10
C ASP A 367 1.69 -22.69 -4.05
N GLY A 368 1.38 -22.49 -2.77
CA GLY A 368 1.75 -23.41 -1.68
C GLY A 368 0.74 -24.50 -1.30
N HIS A 369 -0.52 -24.40 -1.73
CA HIS A 369 -1.61 -25.17 -1.12
C HIS A 369 -2.38 -26.10 -2.06
N VAL A 370 -1.71 -26.76 -3.01
CA VAL A 370 -2.25 -28.00 -3.58
C VAL A 370 -1.13 -29.00 -3.87
N ARG A 371 -0.84 -29.86 -2.89
CA ARG A 371 -0.49 -31.29 -3.09
C ARG A 371 -0.23 -31.94 -1.73
N ASP A 372 -1.31 -32.36 -1.07
CA ASP A 372 -1.20 -33.61 -0.33
C ASP A 372 -2.50 -34.40 -0.43
N ASN A 373 -2.51 -35.34 -1.38
CA ASN A 373 -3.49 -36.41 -1.43
C ASN A 373 -2.74 -37.72 -1.25
N ARG A 374 -2.81 -38.25 -0.03
CA ARG A 374 -2.81 -39.67 0.37
C ARG A 374 -2.02 -40.64 -0.51
N VAL A 375 -0.99 -41.30 0.03
CA VAL A 375 -0.83 -42.77 -0.05
C VAL A 375 0.06 -43.30 1.10
N ALA A 376 -0.53 -44.24 1.86
CA ALA A 376 0.04 -45.39 2.58
C ALA A 376 1.24 -45.24 3.54
N GLY A 377 0.93 -45.36 4.84
CA GLY A 377 1.85 -45.92 5.81
C GLY A 377 2.03 -47.42 5.57
N GLY A 378 3.24 -47.81 5.19
CA GLY A 378 3.74 -49.18 5.22
C GLY A 378 4.83 -49.30 6.29
N GLN A 379 4.59 -50.16 7.27
CA GLN A 379 5.57 -50.60 8.26
C GLN A 379 6.78 -51.27 7.60
N GLY A 380 7.97 -51.11 8.19
CA GLY A 380 9.13 -51.94 7.85
C GLY A 380 10.41 -51.49 8.54
N ALA A 381 10.74 -52.15 9.65
CA ALA A 381 11.99 -52.01 10.39
C ALA A 381 13.19 -52.60 9.61
N ALA A 382 14.35 -51.95 9.75
CA ALA A 382 15.67 -52.53 10.08
C ALA A 382 16.74 -51.43 10.03
#